data_AF-A0A957Q7W4-F1
#
_entry.id   AF-A0A957Q7W4-F1
#
_cell.length_a   1.000
_cell.length_b   1.000
_cell.length_c   1.000
_cell.angle_alpha   90.00
_cell.angle_beta   90.00
_cell.angle_gamma   90.00
#
_symmetry.space_group_name_H-M   'P 1'
#
loop_
_entity.id
_entity.type
_entity.pdbx_description
1 polymer ?
#
loop_
_entity_poly.entity_id
_entity_poly.type
_entity_poly.pdbx_seq_one_letter_code
_entity_poly.pdbx_strand_id
1 'polypeptide(L)'
;LMPVVNALQMGGFYDAQAARAASQREEQARLDSAEAIRAALGALEFDPHQNPLTVANHEEALAAAPDWASTLSSAPAAPVVASAASALAAAVPAPSGITNWWPGDGNAGDISGGQAGTLNGSATFAAGHVGQAFSFNGSNGFVTLPAGAFGFPTSGTSTNPFSFELWFRTAGSGVILGQQSQAPYATLTAGYVPAIYIGADGKLRVEMFWRNAVSPITSAGAVNNNAFHHVAVVYNGSTQTVYLDGATMGSTAHTQTAFSTTYTYQLGTGFTTNWPGGLSGWANFTGLIDEPTLFNRALAQTDVQAIYNAGSDGKVKNSADIDSDGDGLSDNQEASIGTRALMADSDLDGLDDNLEVKGFTYANQKWYLNPNAGDSNNDGLGDALEWGFANNG
;
A
#
# COMPACT_ATOMS: atom_id res chain seq x y z
N LEU A 1 -35.30 25.09 -30.59
CA LEU A 1 -33.94 24.86 -30.04
C LEU A 1 -33.94 25.57 -28.69
N MET A 2 -33.98 24.95 -27.52
CA MET A 2 -33.40 23.68 -27.04
C MET A 2 -34.32 23.04 -25.97
N PRO A 3 -34.20 21.72 -25.74
CA PRO A 3 -33.67 21.29 -24.45
C PRO A 3 -32.76 20.06 -24.59
N VAL A 4 -31.45 20.21 -24.30
CA VAL A 4 -30.51 19.06 -24.24
C VAL A 4 -29.71 19.05 -22.92
N VAL A 5 -29.93 20.03 -22.03
CA VAL A 5 -29.07 20.20 -20.84
C VAL A 5 -29.46 19.30 -19.65
N ASN A 6 -30.62 18.62 -19.67
CA ASN A 6 -31.10 17.84 -18.51
C ASN A 6 -30.76 16.34 -18.50
N ALA A 7 -30.35 15.75 -19.64
CA ALA A 7 -30.17 14.30 -19.73
C ALA A 7 -28.79 13.81 -19.24
N LEU A 8 -27.73 14.60 -19.45
CA LEU A 8 -26.37 14.23 -19.01
C LEU A 8 -26.19 14.23 -17.49
N GLN A 9 -26.90 15.13 -16.79
CA GLN A 9 -26.78 15.28 -15.33
C GLN A 9 -27.49 14.14 -14.56
N MET A 10 -28.58 13.61 -15.13
CA MET A 10 -29.27 12.45 -14.56
C MET A 10 -28.50 11.15 -14.79
N GLY A 11 -27.92 10.93 -15.97
CA GLY A 11 -27.16 9.71 -16.29
C GLY A 11 -25.98 9.46 -15.34
N GLY A 12 -25.12 10.47 -15.14
CA GLY A 12 -23.99 10.35 -14.21
C GLY A 12 -24.39 10.21 -12.73
N PHE A 13 -25.57 10.70 -12.35
CA PHE A 13 -26.12 10.47 -11.01
C PHE A 13 -26.58 9.02 -10.84
N TYR A 14 -27.23 8.44 -11.85
CA TYR A 14 -27.64 7.04 -11.84
C TYR A 14 -26.45 6.08 -11.87
N ASP A 15 -25.37 6.40 -12.60
CA ASP A 15 -24.15 5.58 -12.65
C ASP A 15 -23.39 5.60 -11.31
N ALA A 16 -23.27 6.77 -10.67
CA ALA A 16 -22.69 6.91 -9.34
C ALA A 16 -23.55 6.24 -8.26
N GLN A 17 -24.89 6.31 -8.39
CA GLN A 17 -25.80 5.58 -7.52
C GLN A 17 -25.69 4.06 -7.72
N ALA A 18 -25.51 3.59 -8.96
CA ALA A 18 -25.34 2.17 -9.26
C ALA A 18 -24.03 1.63 -8.69
N ALA A 19 -22.92 2.37 -8.79
CA ALA A 19 -21.63 2.01 -8.20
C ALA A 19 -21.67 2.04 -6.66
N ARG A 20 -22.29 3.07 -6.05
CA ARG A 20 -22.51 3.11 -4.60
C ARG A 20 -23.40 1.97 -4.12
N ALA A 21 -24.46 1.66 -4.86
CA ALA A 21 -25.32 0.53 -4.53
C ALA A 21 -24.62 -0.82 -4.73
N ALA A 22 -23.67 -0.92 -5.67
CA ALA A 22 -22.85 -2.13 -5.82
C ALA A 22 -21.89 -2.29 -4.64
N SER A 23 -21.17 -1.23 -4.25
CA SER A 23 -20.27 -1.22 -3.10
C SER A 23 -21.02 -1.47 -1.78
N GLN A 24 -22.18 -0.85 -1.56
CA GLN A 24 -23.01 -1.10 -0.36
C GLN A 24 -23.55 -2.53 -0.31
N ARG A 25 -23.83 -3.15 -1.46
CA ARG A 25 -24.27 -4.55 -1.51
C ARG A 25 -23.12 -5.52 -1.28
N GLU A 26 -21.93 -5.20 -1.78
CA GLU A 26 -20.70 -5.97 -1.52
C GLU A 26 -20.33 -5.91 -0.04
N GLU A 27 -20.44 -4.73 0.57
CA GLU A 27 -20.22 -4.52 2.00
C GLU A 27 -21.26 -5.25 2.86
N GLN A 28 -22.56 -5.13 2.55
CA GLN A 28 -23.60 -5.85 3.29
C GLN A 28 -23.43 -7.37 3.16
N ALA A 29 -23.07 -7.87 1.98
CA ALA A 29 -22.80 -9.30 1.78
C ALA A 29 -21.57 -9.78 2.58
N ARG A 30 -20.55 -8.92 2.75
CA ARG A 30 -19.41 -9.18 3.65
C ARG A 30 -19.86 -9.28 5.10
N LEU A 31 -20.64 -8.32 5.58
CA LEU A 31 -21.17 -8.31 6.96
C LEU A 31 -22.04 -9.55 7.24
N ASP A 32 -22.92 -9.91 6.32
CA ASP A 32 -23.77 -11.10 6.43
C ASP A 32 -22.92 -12.39 6.46
N SER A 33 -21.80 -12.43 5.72
CA SER A 33 -20.86 -13.56 5.71
C SER A 33 -20.07 -13.64 7.02
N ALA A 34 -19.61 -12.51 7.55
CA ALA A 34 -18.93 -12.45 8.85
C ALA A 34 -19.85 -12.90 10.00
N GLU A 35 -21.14 -12.55 9.95
CA GLU A 35 -22.13 -13.01 10.94
C GLU A 35 -22.38 -14.54 10.85
N ALA A 36 -22.39 -15.10 9.64
CA ALA A 36 -22.48 -16.55 9.44
C ALA A 36 -21.23 -17.30 9.95
N ILE A 37 -20.03 -16.72 9.73
CA ILE A 37 -18.76 -17.25 10.25
C ILE A 37 -18.75 -17.19 11.78
N ARG A 38 -19.16 -16.06 12.38
CA ARG A 38 -19.35 -15.91 13.84
C ARG A 38 -20.23 -17.01 14.43
N ALA A 39 -21.37 -17.28 13.79
CA ALA A 39 -22.28 -18.32 14.24
C ALA A 39 -21.68 -19.74 14.13
N ALA A 40 -20.83 -19.99 13.13
CA ALA A 40 -20.14 -21.26 12.96
C ALA A 40 -18.96 -21.44 13.93
N LEU A 41 -18.16 -20.39 14.16
CA LEU A 41 -17.02 -20.39 15.07
C LEU A 41 -17.46 -20.50 16.54
N GLY A 42 -18.55 -19.84 16.94
CA GLY A 42 -19.10 -19.96 18.29
C GLY A 42 -19.59 -21.38 18.64
N ALA A 43 -19.68 -22.29 17.67
CA ALA A 43 -20.03 -23.70 17.89
C ALA A 43 -18.82 -24.63 18.02
N LEU A 44 -17.60 -24.15 17.78
CA LEU A 44 -16.35 -24.90 17.91
C LEU A 44 -15.73 -24.66 19.29
N GLU A 45 -15.11 -25.69 19.87
CA GLU A 45 -14.38 -25.58 21.14
C GLU A 45 -13.06 -24.83 20.89
N PHE A 46 -12.82 -23.75 21.64
CA PHE A 46 -11.61 -22.92 21.53
C PHE A 46 -10.37 -23.67 22.06
N ASP A 47 -9.26 -23.62 21.31
CA ASP A 47 -7.96 -24.16 21.74
C ASP A 47 -6.97 -23.00 22.02
N PRO A 48 -6.60 -22.75 23.29
CA PRO A 48 -5.71 -21.64 23.67
C PRO A 48 -4.26 -21.83 23.21
N HIS A 49 -3.91 -22.94 22.56
CA HIS A 49 -2.57 -23.20 22.01
C HIS A 49 -2.53 -23.18 20.49
N GLN A 50 -3.64 -22.89 19.83
CA GLN A 50 -3.69 -22.65 18.38
C GLN A 50 -3.89 -21.16 18.14
N ASN A 51 -3.11 -20.60 17.21
CA ASN A 51 -3.33 -19.20 16.83
C ASN A 51 -4.67 -19.12 16.08
N PRO A 52 -5.61 -18.24 16.50
CA PRO A 52 -6.92 -18.08 15.87
C PRO A 52 -6.86 -17.85 14.36
N LEU A 53 -5.80 -17.21 13.84
CA LEU A 53 -5.59 -16.98 12.41
C LEU A 53 -5.12 -18.21 11.62
N THR A 54 -4.78 -19.33 12.28
CA THR A 54 -4.13 -20.49 11.66
C THR A 54 -4.86 -21.81 11.83
N VAL A 55 -6.03 -21.82 12.48
CA VAL A 55 -6.76 -23.06 12.80
C VAL A 55 -7.28 -23.72 11.52
N ALA A 56 -6.94 -25.00 11.29
CA ALA A 56 -7.33 -25.77 10.10
C ALA A 56 -8.87 -25.87 9.87
N ASN A 57 -9.66 -25.62 10.91
CA ASN A 57 -11.13 -25.63 10.86
C ASN A 57 -11.71 -24.37 10.19
N HIS A 58 -10.89 -23.32 9.95
CA HIS A 58 -11.31 -22.15 9.16
C HIS A 58 -11.68 -22.53 7.73
N GLU A 59 -10.96 -23.46 7.09
CA GLU A 59 -11.30 -23.88 5.72
C GLU A 59 -12.68 -24.57 5.67
N GLU A 60 -13.07 -25.31 6.71
CA GLU A 60 -14.40 -25.95 6.80
C GLU A 60 -15.52 -24.95 7.13
N ALA A 61 -15.25 -23.95 7.99
CA ALA A 61 -16.20 -22.87 8.28
C ALA A 61 -16.39 -21.93 7.06
N LEU A 62 -15.31 -21.60 6.35
CA LEU A 62 -15.33 -20.88 5.08
C LEU A 62 -16.06 -21.67 3.99
N ALA A 63 -15.98 -23.00 3.99
CA ALA A 63 -16.72 -23.85 3.06
C ALA A 63 -18.22 -24.00 3.40
N ALA A 64 -18.61 -23.76 4.65
CA ALA A 64 -20.00 -23.77 5.11
C ALA A 64 -20.70 -22.40 4.96
N ALA A 65 -19.92 -21.31 4.88
CA ALA A 65 -20.44 -19.99 4.54
C ALA A 65 -20.89 -19.95 3.07
N PRO A 66 -22.00 -19.26 2.73
CA PRO A 66 -22.40 -19.10 1.34
C PRO A 66 -21.26 -18.47 0.52
N ASP A 67 -20.90 -19.12 -0.60
CA ASP A 67 -19.86 -18.66 -1.52
C ASP A 67 -20.24 -17.28 -2.10
N TRP A 68 -19.71 -16.22 -1.49
CA TRP A 68 -19.95 -14.83 -1.89
C TRP A 68 -19.46 -14.54 -3.32
N ALA A 69 -18.46 -15.30 -3.81
CA ALA A 69 -17.95 -15.16 -5.17
C ALA A 69 -18.92 -15.76 -6.21
N SER A 70 -19.65 -16.83 -5.85
CA SER A 70 -20.65 -17.44 -6.74
C SER A 70 -21.89 -16.56 -6.98
N THR A 71 -22.26 -15.72 -6.02
CA THR A 71 -23.41 -14.80 -6.14
C THR A 71 -23.18 -13.62 -7.07
N LEU A 72 -21.93 -13.29 -7.41
CA LEU A 72 -21.56 -12.22 -8.36
C LEU A 72 -21.62 -12.66 -9.83
N SER A 73 -21.63 -13.98 -10.11
CA SER A 73 -21.45 -14.53 -11.46
C SER A 73 -22.70 -14.47 -12.37
N SER A 74 -23.86 -14.01 -11.90
CA SER A 74 -25.12 -14.09 -12.66
C SER A 74 -25.64 -12.76 -13.24
N ALA A 75 -24.89 -11.66 -13.15
CA ALA A 75 -25.33 -10.37 -13.66
C ALA A 75 -24.78 -10.05 -15.08
N PRO A 76 -25.61 -9.60 -16.04
CA PRO A 76 -25.17 -9.30 -17.39
C PRO A 76 -24.28 -8.04 -17.44
N ALA A 77 -23.18 -8.11 -18.21
CA ALA A 77 -22.28 -6.99 -18.45
C ALA A 77 -22.97 -5.84 -19.19
N ALA A 78 -22.90 -4.63 -18.64
CA ALA A 78 -23.40 -3.41 -19.29
C ALA A 78 -22.36 -2.83 -20.26
N PRO A 79 -22.77 -2.20 -21.38
CA PRO A 79 -21.87 -1.75 -22.43
C PRO A 79 -21.13 -0.47 -22.02
N VAL A 80 -19.83 -0.45 -22.31
CA VAL A 80 -18.93 0.70 -22.10
C VAL A 80 -19.09 1.70 -23.26
N VAL A 81 -19.42 2.95 -22.95
CA VAL A 81 -19.21 4.09 -23.87
C VAL A 81 -18.64 5.26 -23.08
N ALA A 82 -17.45 5.71 -23.50
CA ALA A 82 -16.68 6.75 -22.84
C ALA A 82 -17.16 8.16 -23.22
N SER A 83 -17.36 9.05 -22.24
CA SER A 83 -17.12 10.48 -22.43
C SER A 83 -16.83 11.18 -21.11
N ALA A 84 -15.77 11.99 -21.10
CA ALA A 84 -15.18 12.64 -19.94
C ALA A 84 -16.03 13.81 -19.42
N ALA A 85 -16.28 13.83 -18.11
CA ALA A 85 -16.77 14.98 -17.36
C ALA A 85 -15.98 15.07 -16.04
N SER A 86 -15.58 16.29 -15.68
CA SER A 86 -14.75 16.60 -14.52
C SER A 86 -15.36 16.00 -13.24
N ALA A 87 -14.72 14.95 -12.73
CA ALA A 87 -15.15 14.23 -11.54
C ALA A 87 -14.89 15.08 -10.29
N LEU A 88 -15.87 15.18 -9.39
CA LEU A 88 -15.53 15.24 -7.97
C LEU A 88 -14.66 14.01 -7.70
N ALA A 89 -13.49 14.20 -7.10
CA ALA A 89 -12.65 13.09 -6.68
C ALA A 89 -13.50 12.12 -5.85
N ALA A 90 -13.43 10.86 -6.24
CA ALA A 90 -13.92 9.71 -5.52
C ALA A 90 -12.81 8.68 -5.65
N ALA A 91 -12.68 7.78 -4.67
CA ALA A 91 -11.68 6.72 -4.72
C ALA A 91 -11.74 5.97 -6.06
N VAL A 92 -10.59 5.73 -6.67
CA VAL A 92 -10.49 5.05 -7.96
C VAL A 92 -10.23 3.56 -7.74
N PRO A 93 -10.85 2.64 -8.49
CA PRO A 93 -10.45 1.24 -8.46
C PRO A 93 -8.95 1.11 -8.72
N ALA A 94 -8.24 0.35 -7.87
CA ALA A 94 -6.82 0.12 -8.04
C ALA A 94 -6.55 -0.51 -9.43
N PRO A 95 -5.68 0.07 -10.27
CA PRO A 95 -5.42 -0.52 -11.59
C PRO A 95 -4.83 -1.92 -11.46
N SER A 96 -5.17 -2.82 -12.38
CA SER A 96 -4.67 -4.20 -12.34
C SER A 96 -3.14 -4.28 -12.46
N GLY A 97 -2.56 -5.39 -12.00
CA GLY A 97 -1.13 -5.66 -12.14
C GLY A 97 -0.26 -5.07 -11.02
N ILE A 98 -0.85 -4.64 -9.90
CA ILE A 98 -0.10 -4.30 -8.70
C ILE A 98 0.62 -5.55 -8.19
N THR A 99 1.91 -5.44 -7.93
CA THR A 99 2.71 -6.47 -7.27
C THR A 99 3.08 -6.10 -5.85
N ASN A 100 3.14 -4.81 -5.53
CA ASN A 100 3.40 -4.30 -4.19
C ASN A 100 2.72 -2.96 -4.00
N TRP A 101 2.15 -2.73 -2.82
CA TRP A 101 1.59 -1.45 -2.44
C TRP A 101 1.85 -1.23 -0.95
N TRP A 102 2.69 -0.24 -0.63
CA TRP A 102 3.03 0.15 0.74
C TRP A 102 2.35 1.48 1.07
N PRO A 103 1.15 1.51 1.68
CA PRO A 103 0.43 2.77 1.90
C PRO A 103 1.19 3.71 2.83
N GLY A 104 1.81 3.18 3.89
CA GLY A 104 2.38 4.01 4.96
C GLY A 104 1.37 4.35 6.06
N ASP A 105 0.26 3.61 6.14
CA ASP A 105 -0.79 3.73 7.15
C ASP A 105 -0.37 3.20 8.52
N GLY A 106 0.63 3.84 9.14
CA GLY A 106 1.11 3.45 10.46
C GLY A 106 2.03 2.22 10.48
N ASN A 107 2.21 1.54 9.34
CA ASN A 107 3.13 0.42 9.19
C ASN A 107 3.77 0.38 7.77
N ALA A 108 4.74 -0.51 7.57
CA ALA A 108 5.43 -0.72 6.29
C ALA A 108 4.92 -1.95 5.52
N GLY A 109 3.70 -2.40 5.80
CA GLY A 109 3.05 -3.56 5.19
C GLY A 109 2.78 -3.35 3.70
N ASP A 110 2.78 -4.46 2.98
CA ASP A 110 2.46 -4.53 1.56
C ASP A 110 1.06 -5.14 1.38
N ILE A 111 0.07 -4.31 1.06
CA ILE A 111 -1.36 -4.67 0.94
C ILE A 111 -1.73 -5.28 -0.42
N SER A 112 -0.75 -5.82 -1.15
CA SER A 112 -1.00 -6.44 -2.45
C SER A 112 -0.09 -7.62 -2.73
N GLY A 113 1.21 -7.49 -2.43
CA GLY A 113 2.20 -8.55 -2.67
C GLY A 113 2.55 -9.39 -1.45
N GLY A 114 2.13 -8.98 -0.25
CA GLY A 114 2.53 -9.59 1.02
C GLY A 114 4.01 -9.40 1.39
N GLN A 115 4.75 -8.58 0.64
CA GLN A 115 6.18 -8.35 0.84
C GLN A 115 6.42 -7.03 1.57
N ALA A 116 6.21 -7.05 2.89
CA ALA A 116 6.38 -5.88 3.75
C ALA A 116 7.78 -5.25 3.62
N GLY A 117 7.81 -3.92 3.65
CA GLY A 117 9.03 -3.16 3.85
C GLY A 117 9.52 -3.23 5.30
N THR A 118 10.70 -2.68 5.55
CA THR A 118 11.26 -2.57 6.91
C THR A 118 11.56 -1.12 7.22
N LEU A 119 10.94 -0.60 8.28
CA LEU A 119 11.19 0.74 8.79
C LEU A 119 12.56 0.80 9.49
N ASN A 120 13.39 1.79 9.16
CA ASN A 120 14.75 1.91 9.69
C ASN A 120 15.06 3.35 10.15
N GLY A 121 15.97 3.47 11.11
CA GLY A 121 16.45 4.75 11.61
C GLY A 121 15.32 5.60 12.19
N SER A 122 15.23 6.86 11.77
CA SER A 122 14.24 7.82 12.24
C SER A 122 12.95 7.89 11.41
N ALA A 123 12.68 6.90 10.55
CA ALA A 123 11.44 6.88 9.78
C ALA A 123 10.25 6.59 10.71
N THR A 124 9.14 7.29 10.48
CA THR A 124 7.90 7.19 11.28
C THR A 124 6.70 7.38 10.37
N PHE A 125 5.53 7.67 10.92
CA PHE A 125 4.28 7.90 10.19
C PHE A 125 3.66 9.25 10.56
N ALA A 126 2.93 9.85 9.63
CA ALA A 126 2.18 11.09 9.85
C ALA A 126 1.04 11.17 8.83
N ALA A 127 0.07 12.08 9.03
CA ALA A 127 -1.01 12.30 8.07
C ALA A 127 -0.50 12.52 6.64
N GLY A 128 -0.96 11.67 5.73
CA GLY A 128 -0.54 11.55 4.34
C GLY A 128 -1.39 12.36 3.38
N HIS A 129 -1.25 12.06 2.09
CA HIS A 129 -2.19 12.47 1.06
C HIS A 129 -3.46 11.62 1.15
N VAL A 130 -3.27 10.30 1.31
CA VAL A 130 -4.30 9.28 1.55
C VAL A 130 -3.98 8.64 2.90
N GLY A 131 -4.85 8.77 3.90
CA GLY A 131 -4.60 8.17 5.22
C GLY A 131 -3.32 8.70 5.90
N GLN A 132 -2.39 7.80 6.25
CA GLN A 132 -1.06 8.15 6.75
C GLN A 132 0.04 7.80 5.73
N ALA A 133 1.17 8.48 5.87
CA ALA A 133 2.34 8.35 5.01
C ALA A 133 3.58 8.03 5.83
N PHE A 134 4.60 7.47 5.17
CA PHE A 134 5.95 7.43 5.72
C PHE A 134 6.48 8.86 5.91
N SER A 135 6.99 9.14 7.10
CA SER A 135 7.51 10.44 7.52
C SER A 135 9.00 10.38 7.79
N PHE A 136 9.74 11.28 7.15
CA PHE A 136 11.20 11.35 7.21
C PHE A 136 11.65 12.74 7.67
N ASN A 137 12.58 12.78 8.62
CA ASN A 137 13.10 14.02 9.21
C ASN A 137 14.40 14.54 8.57
N GLY A 138 14.90 13.89 7.50
CA GLY A 138 16.15 14.27 6.84
C GLY A 138 17.43 13.76 7.48
N SER A 139 17.36 12.98 8.56
CA SER A 139 18.55 12.51 9.30
C SER A 139 19.04 11.15 8.83
N ASN A 140 18.38 10.06 9.22
CA ASN A 140 18.80 8.70 8.86
C ASN A 140 17.64 7.72 8.64
N GLY A 141 16.40 8.21 8.61
CA GLY A 141 15.21 7.39 8.40
C GLY A 141 15.08 6.92 6.95
N PHE A 142 14.76 5.64 6.76
CA PHE A 142 14.46 5.06 5.46
C PHE A 142 13.55 3.82 5.62
N VAL A 143 12.91 3.41 4.54
CA VAL A 143 12.18 2.14 4.46
C VAL A 143 12.92 1.23 3.48
N THR A 144 13.43 0.10 3.95
CA THR A 144 13.98 -0.92 3.07
C THR A 144 12.82 -1.63 2.37
N LEU A 145 12.87 -1.69 1.04
CA LEU A 145 11.95 -2.48 0.24
C LEU A 145 12.56 -3.87 -0.02
N PRO A 146 11.73 -4.91 -0.24
CA PRO A 146 12.20 -6.25 -0.58
C PRO A 146 13.22 -6.23 -1.74
N ALA A 147 14.32 -6.97 -1.61
CA ALA A 147 15.40 -6.96 -2.61
C ALA A 147 14.97 -7.42 -4.02
N GLY A 148 13.86 -8.16 -4.12
CA GLY A 148 13.24 -8.59 -5.36
C GLY A 148 12.01 -7.79 -5.79
N ALA A 149 11.69 -6.69 -5.12
CA ALA A 149 10.50 -5.88 -5.44
C ALA A 149 10.50 -5.48 -6.92
N PHE A 150 11.62 -4.94 -7.40
CA PHE A 150 11.78 -4.59 -8.81
C PHE A 150 12.45 -5.72 -9.59
N GLY A 151 11.83 -6.13 -10.70
CA GLY A 151 12.38 -7.11 -11.66
C GLY A 151 13.57 -6.60 -12.49
N PHE A 152 14.45 -5.79 -11.90
CA PHE A 152 15.66 -5.26 -12.54
C PHE A 152 16.71 -6.37 -12.74
N PRO A 153 17.44 -6.41 -13.87
CA PRO A 153 18.35 -7.50 -14.15
C PRO A 153 19.58 -7.49 -13.22
N THR A 154 19.94 -8.65 -12.69
CA THR A 154 21.21 -8.89 -11.96
C THR A 154 22.38 -9.22 -12.89
N SER A 155 22.11 -9.41 -14.18
CA SER A 155 23.12 -9.56 -15.23
C SER A 155 22.54 -9.16 -16.59
N GLY A 156 23.38 -8.70 -17.52
CA GLY A 156 22.96 -8.35 -18.87
C GLY A 156 21.93 -7.21 -18.91
N THR A 157 20.87 -7.40 -19.68
CA THR A 157 19.85 -6.38 -19.96
C THR A 157 18.44 -6.91 -19.74
N SER A 158 17.48 -6.01 -19.44
CA SER A 158 16.06 -6.35 -19.30
C SER A 158 15.17 -5.38 -20.06
N THR A 159 14.06 -5.92 -20.54
CA THR A 159 12.95 -5.19 -21.18
C THR A 159 11.63 -5.49 -20.47
N ASN A 160 11.66 -6.01 -19.23
CA ASN A 160 10.44 -6.28 -18.48
C ASN A 160 9.71 -4.97 -18.20
N PRO A 161 8.43 -4.83 -18.62
CA PRO A 161 7.66 -3.63 -18.34
C PRO A 161 7.29 -3.57 -16.85
N PHE A 162 7.18 -2.35 -16.34
CA PHE A 162 6.69 -2.09 -14.98
C PHE A 162 6.24 -0.63 -14.88
N SER A 163 5.52 -0.31 -13.81
CA SER A 163 5.25 1.07 -13.42
C SER A 163 5.43 1.24 -11.93
N PHE A 164 5.90 2.39 -11.48
CA PHE A 164 6.03 2.72 -10.07
C PHE A 164 5.49 4.13 -9.84
N GLU A 165 4.64 4.29 -8.83
CA GLU A 165 4.00 5.56 -8.50
C GLU A 165 3.95 5.80 -6.99
N LEU A 166 3.95 7.07 -6.59
CA LEU A 166 3.77 7.49 -5.21
C LEU A 166 3.34 8.96 -5.15
N TRP A 167 2.83 9.36 -3.99
CA TRP A 167 2.72 10.74 -3.57
C TRP A 167 3.93 11.13 -2.70
N PHE A 168 4.39 12.38 -2.84
CA PHE A 168 5.40 12.93 -1.96
C PHE A 168 5.11 14.38 -1.59
N ARG A 169 5.57 14.81 -0.41
CA ARG A 169 5.53 16.21 0.03
C ARG A 169 6.84 16.58 0.72
N THR A 170 7.46 17.68 0.32
CA THR A 170 8.70 18.15 0.94
C THR A 170 8.91 19.66 0.78
N ALA A 171 9.69 20.25 1.68
CA ALA A 171 10.26 21.59 1.54
C ALA A 171 11.78 21.58 1.24
N GLY A 172 12.39 20.39 1.17
CA GLY A 172 13.84 20.20 1.06
C GLY A 172 14.27 19.51 -0.23
N SER A 173 15.43 18.87 -0.16
CA SER A 173 16.00 18.01 -1.19
C SER A 173 16.23 16.61 -0.61
N GLY A 174 16.61 15.65 -1.44
CA GLY A 174 16.91 14.28 -1.01
C GLY A 174 16.34 13.21 -1.93
N VAL A 175 16.66 11.94 -1.63
CA VAL A 175 16.26 10.80 -2.46
C VAL A 175 14.96 10.19 -1.94
N ILE A 176 13.96 10.15 -2.82
CA ILE A 176 12.66 9.51 -2.57
C ILE A 176 12.79 8.00 -2.72
N LEU A 177 13.39 7.51 -3.82
CA LEU A 177 13.65 6.09 -4.08
C LEU A 177 15.10 5.91 -4.53
N GLY A 178 15.85 5.04 -3.86
CA GLY A 178 17.21 4.66 -4.23
C GLY A 178 17.35 3.17 -4.55
N GLN A 179 18.28 2.85 -5.46
CA GLN A 179 18.74 1.48 -5.76
C GLN A 179 20.26 1.42 -5.65
N GLN A 180 20.81 0.49 -4.88
CA GLN A 180 22.25 0.43 -4.62
C GLN A 180 22.76 -1.01 -4.52
N SER A 181 24.04 -1.23 -4.81
CA SER A 181 24.68 -2.55 -4.70
C SER A 181 25.02 -2.97 -3.26
N GLN A 182 24.87 -2.06 -2.30
CA GLN A 182 25.16 -2.27 -0.88
C GLN A 182 24.06 -1.63 -0.03
N ALA A 183 23.99 -2.03 1.23
CA ALA A 183 23.03 -1.49 2.18
C ALA A 183 23.17 0.03 2.38
N PRO A 184 22.08 0.73 2.76
CA PRO A 184 22.11 2.12 3.17
C PRO A 184 23.25 2.47 4.14
N TYR A 185 23.91 3.61 3.90
CA TYR A 185 25.07 4.13 4.64
C TYR A 185 26.38 3.33 4.54
N ALA A 186 26.47 2.35 3.64
CA ALA A 186 27.76 1.78 3.26
C ALA A 186 28.67 2.81 2.56
N THR A 187 29.98 2.55 2.55
CA THR A 187 30.91 3.33 1.73
C THR A 187 30.79 2.90 0.28
N LEU A 188 30.38 3.82 -0.60
CA LEU A 188 30.16 3.56 -2.02
C LEU A 188 31.04 4.45 -2.89
N THR A 189 31.65 3.85 -3.92
CA THR A 189 32.37 4.56 -4.99
C THR A 189 31.68 4.42 -6.35
N ALA A 190 30.87 3.36 -6.53
CA ALA A 190 30.03 3.09 -7.69
C ALA A 190 28.84 2.21 -7.28
N GLY A 191 27.93 1.93 -8.23
CA GLY A 191 26.84 0.97 -8.05
C GLY A 191 25.63 1.53 -7.30
N TYR A 192 25.15 2.70 -7.71
CA TYR A 192 23.99 3.36 -7.12
C TYR A 192 23.23 4.18 -8.16
N VAL A 193 21.92 4.24 -7.98
CA VAL A 193 20.97 5.06 -8.73
C VAL A 193 19.99 5.69 -7.74
N PRO A 194 20.03 7.01 -7.51
CA PRO A 194 18.94 7.74 -6.88
C PRO A 194 17.80 7.83 -7.90
N ALA A 195 16.95 6.81 -7.92
CA ALA A 195 15.99 6.59 -8.99
C ALA A 195 14.92 7.68 -9.08
N ILE A 196 14.50 8.20 -7.92
CA ILE A 196 13.64 9.37 -7.80
C ILE A 196 14.23 10.27 -6.72
N TYR A 197 14.54 11.53 -7.03
CA TYR A 197 15.11 12.46 -6.06
C TYR A 197 14.84 13.92 -6.41
N ILE A 198 14.99 14.77 -5.40
CA ILE A 198 14.87 16.22 -5.52
C ILE A 198 16.26 16.81 -5.33
N GLY A 199 16.75 17.53 -6.33
CA GLY A 199 18.07 18.17 -6.27
C GLY A 199 18.10 19.36 -5.31
N ALA A 200 19.30 19.89 -5.05
CA ALA A 200 19.49 21.14 -4.30
C ALA A 200 18.81 22.36 -4.95
N ASP A 201 18.47 22.27 -6.24
CA ASP A 201 17.68 23.26 -6.98
C ASP A 201 16.16 23.05 -6.87
N GLY A 202 15.70 22.10 -6.04
CA GLY A 202 14.29 21.81 -5.79
C GLY A 202 13.58 21.05 -6.92
N LYS A 203 14.27 20.72 -8.01
CA LYS A 203 13.67 20.00 -9.16
C LYS A 203 13.65 18.50 -8.95
N LEU A 204 12.55 17.88 -9.34
CA LEU A 204 12.40 16.42 -9.40
C LEU A 204 13.25 15.86 -10.52
N ARG A 205 13.95 14.76 -10.25
CA ARG A 205 14.77 14.02 -11.19
C ARG A 205 14.46 12.54 -11.09
N VAL A 206 14.25 11.93 -12.24
CA VAL A 206 13.82 10.54 -12.34
C VAL A 206 14.63 9.79 -13.39
N GLU A 207 15.32 8.76 -12.95
CA GLU A 207 15.97 7.75 -13.80
C GLU A 207 15.73 6.40 -13.16
N MET A 208 14.77 5.64 -13.67
CA MET A 208 14.33 4.43 -13.02
C MET A 208 15.27 3.27 -13.37
N PHE A 209 16.36 3.27 -12.61
CA PHE A 209 17.50 2.36 -12.62
C PHE A 209 18.45 2.51 -13.81
N TRP A 210 19.57 1.81 -13.71
CA TRP A 210 20.72 2.05 -14.56
C TRP A 210 20.49 1.65 -16.01
N ARG A 211 20.99 2.51 -16.90
CA ARG A 211 20.87 2.38 -18.36
C ARG A 211 22.15 2.74 -19.11
N ASN A 212 23.32 2.55 -18.48
CA ASN A 212 24.66 2.91 -18.97
C ASN A 212 24.92 4.41 -19.21
N ALA A 213 24.06 5.29 -18.71
CA ALA A 213 24.26 6.73 -18.78
C ALA A 213 23.47 7.41 -17.66
N VAL A 214 24.04 8.46 -17.08
CA VAL A 214 23.34 9.34 -16.14
C VAL A 214 22.71 10.48 -16.91
N SER A 215 21.40 10.45 -17.07
CA SER A 215 20.63 11.51 -17.71
C SER A 215 19.17 11.43 -17.26
N PRO A 216 18.87 11.78 -15.99
CA PRO A 216 17.52 11.72 -15.46
C PRO A 216 16.58 12.71 -16.17
N ILE A 217 15.33 12.31 -16.33
CA ILE A 217 14.25 13.21 -16.74
C ILE A 217 14.03 14.20 -15.59
N THR A 218 14.07 15.50 -15.89
CA THR A 218 14.06 16.57 -14.88
C THR A 218 12.81 17.44 -15.03
N SER A 219 12.15 17.77 -13.92
CA SER A 219 11.00 18.66 -13.93
C SER A 219 11.36 20.07 -14.39
N ALA A 220 10.41 20.76 -15.04
CA ALA A 220 10.64 22.13 -15.50
C ALA A 220 10.86 23.09 -14.32
N GLY A 221 10.00 22.99 -13.30
CA GLY A 221 10.04 23.77 -12.06
C GLY A 221 10.41 22.94 -10.84
N ALA A 222 10.56 23.64 -9.71
CA ALA A 222 10.77 23.01 -8.42
C ALA A 222 9.48 22.38 -7.88
N VAL A 223 9.61 21.30 -7.11
CA VAL A 223 8.52 20.52 -6.50
C VAL A 223 8.59 20.49 -4.97
N ASN A 224 9.55 21.21 -4.37
CA ASN A 224 9.76 21.30 -2.93
C ASN A 224 9.02 22.49 -2.31
N ASN A 225 7.77 22.67 -2.72
CA ASN A 225 6.87 23.76 -2.30
C ASN A 225 6.03 23.39 -1.06
N ASN A 226 6.33 22.26 -0.40
CA ASN A 226 5.56 21.71 0.71
C ASN A 226 4.10 21.35 0.37
N ALA A 227 3.78 21.13 -0.91
CA ALA A 227 2.52 20.53 -1.36
C ALA A 227 2.73 19.04 -1.72
N PHE A 228 1.65 18.28 -1.72
CA PHE A 228 1.68 16.92 -2.26
C PHE A 228 1.77 16.97 -3.78
N HIS A 229 2.69 16.18 -4.32
CA HIS A 229 2.89 15.94 -5.73
C HIS A 229 2.80 14.44 -6.00
N HIS A 230 2.24 14.08 -7.16
CA HIS A 230 2.18 12.69 -7.62
C HIS A 230 3.26 12.46 -8.66
N VAL A 231 4.08 11.43 -8.48
CA VAL A 231 5.03 10.98 -9.51
C VAL A 231 4.69 9.56 -9.92
N ALA A 232 4.57 9.34 -11.23
CA ALA A 232 4.45 8.00 -11.80
C ALA A 232 5.51 7.79 -12.87
N VAL A 233 6.13 6.62 -12.84
CA VAL A 233 7.12 6.19 -13.82
C VAL A 233 6.58 4.96 -14.51
N VAL A 234 6.51 5.01 -15.84
CA VAL A 234 6.01 3.92 -16.67
C VAL A 234 7.12 3.48 -17.61
N TYR A 235 7.56 2.22 -17.49
CA TYR A 235 8.51 1.61 -18.42
C TYR A 235 7.81 0.51 -19.22
N ASN A 236 7.77 0.66 -20.54
CA ASN A 236 7.11 -0.29 -21.44
C ASN A 236 8.04 -1.37 -22.00
N GLY A 237 9.23 -1.52 -21.43
CA GLY A 237 10.27 -2.42 -21.92
C GLY A 237 11.28 -1.78 -22.89
N SER A 238 11.01 -0.56 -23.36
CA SER A 238 11.91 0.18 -24.27
C SER A 238 12.00 1.67 -23.99
N THR A 239 10.98 2.23 -23.33
CA THR A 239 10.84 3.65 -23.06
C THR A 239 10.35 3.85 -21.64
N GLN A 240 11.04 4.71 -20.89
CA GLN A 240 10.55 5.24 -19.64
C GLN A 240 9.84 6.56 -19.92
N THR A 241 8.62 6.69 -19.42
CA THR A 241 7.85 7.93 -19.38
C THR A 241 7.61 8.29 -17.93
N VAL A 242 7.86 9.56 -17.58
CA VAL A 242 7.64 10.10 -16.24
C VAL A 242 6.47 11.06 -16.31
N TYR A 243 5.55 10.90 -15.36
CA TYR A 243 4.42 11.78 -15.14
C TYR A 243 4.59 12.50 -13.81
N LEU A 244 4.21 13.77 -13.77
CA LEU A 244 4.13 14.59 -12.57
C LEU A 244 2.74 15.21 -12.54
N ASP A 245 2.02 14.98 -11.44
CA ASP A 245 0.67 15.49 -11.21
C ASP A 245 -0.30 15.10 -12.35
N GLY A 246 -0.24 13.83 -12.76
CA GLY A 246 -1.03 13.25 -13.86
C GLY A 246 -0.56 13.61 -15.27
N ALA A 247 0.27 14.66 -15.44
CA ALA A 247 0.74 15.13 -16.74
C ALA A 247 2.10 14.55 -17.13
N THR A 248 2.35 14.32 -18.42
CA THR A 248 3.64 13.84 -18.91
C THR A 248 4.74 14.89 -18.66
N MET A 249 5.73 14.53 -17.84
CA MET A 249 6.94 15.33 -17.61
C MET A 249 7.96 15.14 -18.74
N GLY A 250 8.14 13.91 -19.21
CA GLY A 250 9.10 13.58 -20.26
C GLY A 250 9.23 12.08 -20.49
N SER A 251 9.94 11.71 -21.54
CA SER A 251 10.22 10.31 -21.87
C SER A 251 11.63 10.12 -22.41
N THR A 252 12.16 8.91 -22.27
CA THR A 252 13.47 8.54 -22.79
C THR A 252 13.52 7.05 -23.12
N ALA A 253 13.91 6.73 -24.35
CA ALA A 253 14.15 5.36 -24.78
C ALA A 253 15.44 4.81 -24.17
N HIS A 254 15.38 3.61 -23.62
CA HIS A 254 16.54 2.89 -23.12
C HIS A 254 16.22 1.40 -22.87
N THR A 255 17.28 0.62 -22.66
CA THR A 255 17.20 -0.72 -22.09
C THR A 255 17.86 -0.70 -20.72
N GLN A 256 17.25 -1.36 -19.74
CA GLN A 256 17.85 -1.51 -18.42
C GLN A 256 19.10 -2.39 -18.51
N THR A 257 20.17 -1.99 -17.85
CA THR A 257 21.44 -2.74 -17.82
C THR A 257 21.86 -2.98 -16.38
N ALA A 258 22.17 -4.23 -16.05
CA ALA A 258 22.68 -4.59 -14.74
C ALA A 258 24.03 -3.89 -14.45
N PHE A 259 24.21 -3.41 -13.23
CA PHE A 259 25.51 -2.92 -12.73
C PHE A 259 26.00 -3.69 -11.49
N SER A 260 25.18 -4.59 -10.95
CA SER A 260 25.48 -5.40 -9.79
C SER A 260 24.72 -6.73 -9.88
N THR A 261 25.18 -7.75 -9.16
CA THR A 261 24.46 -9.01 -9.00
C THR A 261 23.45 -8.98 -7.86
N THR A 262 23.51 -7.94 -7.03
CA THR A 262 22.63 -7.72 -5.88
C THR A 262 22.22 -6.25 -5.81
N TYR A 263 20.99 -6.01 -5.38
CA TYR A 263 20.45 -4.66 -5.21
C TYR A 263 19.69 -4.55 -3.90
N THR A 264 19.81 -3.39 -3.28
CA THR A 264 18.94 -2.91 -2.21
C THR A 264 18.09 -1.78 -2.77
N TYR A 265 16.81 -1.77 -2.41
CA TYR A 265 15.86 -0.73 -2.76
C TYR A 265 15.35 -0.11 -1.48
N GLN A 266 15.23 1.21 -1.45
CA GLN A 266 14.76 1.89 -0.25
C GLN A 266 14.10 3.22 -0.56
N LEU A 267 13.11 3.57 0.26
CA LEU A 267 12.48 4.88 0.28
C LEU A 267 13.19 5.78 1.29
N GLY A 268 13.32 7.06 0.97
CA GLY A 268 13.77 8.10 1.91
C GLY A 268 15.29 8.31 1.98
N THR A 269 16.10 7.53 1.26
CA THR A 269 17.55 7.79 1.15
C THR A 269 18.18 7.17 -0.11
N GLY A 270 19.32 7.72 -0.53
CA GLY A 270 20.14 7.18 -1.60
C GLY A 270 21.47 7.91 -1.76
N PHE A 271 22.44 7.26 -2.40
CA PHE A 271 23.73 7.86 -2.71
C PHE A 271 23.69 8.61 -4.04
N THR A 272 24.28 9.81 -4.09
CA THR A 272 24.03 10.80 -5.14
C THR A 272 25.29 11.39 -5.79
N THR A 273 26.49 10.97 -5.38
CA THR A 273 27.74 11.49 -5.95
C THR A 273 27.76 11.33 -7.48
N ASN A 274 28.11 12.39 -8.22
CA ASN A 274 28.10 12.46 -9.69
C ASN A 274 26.72 12.40 -10.35
N TRP A 275 25.62 12.50 -9.60
CA TRP A 275 24.29 12.69 -10.17
C TRP A 275 23.93 14.18 -10.29
N PRO A 276 23.16 14.58 -11.33
CA PRO A 276 22.73 15.97 -11.52
C PRO A 276 21.96 16.54 -10.33
N GLY A 277 21.92 17.87 -10.20
CA GLY A 277 21.11 18.53 -9.15
C GLY A 277 21.87 18.83 -7.86
N GLY A 278 23.20 18.66 -7.83
CA GLY A 278 24.07 19.26 -6.80
C GLY A 278 24.04 18.60 -5.42
N LEU A 279 23.50 17.39 -5.31
CA LEU A 279 23.65 16.54 -4.12
C LEU A 279 24.96 15.74 -4.21
N SER A 280 25.49 15.30 -3.07
CA SER A 280 26.68 14.43 -3.02
C SER A 280 26.65 13.56 -1.78
N GLY A 281 27.17 12.33 -1.89
CA GLY A 281 27.12 11.33 -0.82
C GLY A 281 25.70 10.81 -0.58
N TRP A 282 25.46 10.35 0.64
CA TRP A 282 24.14 9.96 1.12
C TRP A 282 23.24 11.18 1.27
N ALA A 283 22.13 11.21 0.54
CA ALA A 283 21.15 12.29 0.59
C ALA A 283 19.80 11.77 1.11
N ASN A 284 19.44 12.21 2.30
CA ASN A 284 18.25 11.77 3.01
C ASN A 284 17.07 12.67 2.69
N PHE A 285 15.91 12.05 2.49
CA PHE A 285 14.67 12.77 2.24
C PHE A 285 14.14 13.38 3.54
N THR A 286 13.59 14.58 3.44
CA THR A 286 12.80 15.22 4.51
C THR A 286 11.40 15.45 3.98
N GLY A 287 10.38 14.88 4.60
CA GLY A 287 9.01 15.01 4.13
C GLY A 287 8.22 13.72 4.25
N LEU A 288 7.16 13.65 3.45
CA LEU A 288 6.25 12.51 3.39
C LEU A 288 6.37 11.76 2.06
N ILE A 289 6.32 10.43 2.12
CA ILE A 289 6.15 9.54 0.98
C ILE A 289 4.93 8.67 1.27
N ASP A 290 3.99 8.64 0.35
CA ASP A 290 2.68 8.05 0.56
C ASP A 290 2.25 7.24 -0.67
N GLU A 291 1.59 6.11 -0.44
CA GLU A 291 1.06 5.22 -1.48
C GLU A 291 2.08 4.59 -2.48
N PRO A 292 3.39 4.36 -2.19
CA PRO A 292 4.27 3.60 -3.07
C PRO A 292 3.64 2.33 -3.64
N THR A 293 3.39 2.33 -4.95
CA THR A 293 2.73 1.21 -5.64
C THR A 293 3.56 0.80 -6.84
N LEU A 294 3.87 -0.49 -6.92
CA LEU A 294 4.58 -1.13 -8.02
C LEU A 294 3.64 -2.01 -8.83
N PHE A 295 3.74 -1.89 -10.16
CA PHE A 295 2.96 -2.66 -11.12
C PHE A 295 3.90 -3.47 -12.03
N ASN A 296 3.53 -4.69 -12.37
CA ASN A 296 4.25 -5.55 -13.34
C ASN A 296 3.93 -5.25 -14.81
N ARG A 297 3.33 -4.09 -15.08
CA ARG A 297 2.97 -3.64 -16.43
C ARG A 297 3.22 -2.15 -16.59
N ALA A 298 3.26 -1.72 -17.85
CA ALA A 298 3.17 -0.31 -18.18
C ALA A 298 1.72 0.18 -17.99
N LEU A 299 1.52 1.16 -17.11
CA LEU A 299 0.23 1.82 -16.96
C LEU A 299 -0.08 2.67 -18.18
N ALA A 300 -1.37 2.75 -18.53
CA ALA A 300 -1.83 3.73 -19.51
C ALA A 300 -1.82 5.13 -18.87
N GLN A 301 -1.67 6.18 -19.67
CA GLN A 301 -1.78 7.56 -19.17
C GLN A 301 -3.13 7.82 -18.49
N THR A 302 -4.20 7.18 -18.95
CA THR A 302 -5.53 7.27 -18.33
C THR A 302 -5.55 6.70 -16.91
N ASP A 303 -4.81 5.61 -16.66
CA ASP A 303 -4.68 5.02 -15.32
C ASP A 303 -3.94 5.99 -14.39
N VAL A 304 -2.83 6.56 -14.86
CA VAL A 304 -2.03 7.55 -14.11
C VAL A 304 -2.87 8.79 -13.77
N GLN A 305 -3.62 9.31 -14.74
CA GLN A 305 -4.48 10.47 -14.53
C GLN A 305 -5.62 10.15 -13.55
N ALA A 306 -6.18 8.93 -13.60
CA ALA A 306 -7.23 8.51 -12.69
C ALA A 306 -6.72 8.40 -11.25
N ILE A 307 -5.53 7.83 -11.03
CA ILE A 307 -4.86 7.80 -9.71
C ILE A 307 -4.64 9.22 -9.18
N TYR A 308 -4.05 10.10 -9.99
CA TYR A 308 -3.83 11.49 -9.58
C TYR A 308 -5.13 12.23 -9.25
N ASN A 309 -6.17 12.07 -10.09
CA ASN A 309 -7.46 12.74 -9.91
C ASN A 309 -8.24 12.22 -8.70
N ALA A 310 -7.99 10.99 -8.23
CA ALA A 310 -8.57 10.48 -6.99
C ALA A 310 -8.07 11.27 -5.77
N GLY A 311 -6.90 11.92 -5.87
CA GLY A 311 -6.36 12.77 -4.82
C GLY A 311 -6.29 12.06 -3.47
N SER A 312 -6.80 12.72 -2.42
CA SER A 312 -6.82 12.18 -1.07
C SER A 312 -7.77 11.00 -0.85
N ASP A 313 -8.71 10.75 -1.76
CA ASP A 313 -9.56 9.57 -1.70
C ASP A 313 -8.81 8.31 -2.16
N GLY A 314 -7.72 8.49 -2.93
CA GLY A 314 -6.78 7.44 -3.27
C GLY A 314 -7.33 6.33 -4.16
N LYS A 315 -6.53 5.26 -4.25
CA LYS A 315 -6.94 4.00 -4.86
C LYS A 315 -7.78 3.23 -3.83
N VAL A 316 -8.84 2.55 -4.27
CA VAL A 316 -9.58 1.61 -3.43
C VAL A 316 -8.61 0.52 -3.01
N LYS A 317 -8.29 0.47 -1.72
CA LYS A 317 -7.57 -0.63 -1.10
C LYS A 317 -8.51 -1.82 -1.19
N ASN A 318 -8.06 -2.94 -1.74
CA ASN A 318 -8.90 -4.14 -1.72
C ASN A 318 -9.30 -4.37 -0.27
N SER A 319 -10.60 -4.54 0.01
CA SER A 319 -11.16 -4.80 1.35
C SER A 319 -10.63 -6.06 2.04
N ALA A 320 -9.57 -6.67 1.48
CA ALA A 320 -8.81 -7.74 2.09
C ALA A 320 -7.70 -7.29 3.03
N ASP A 321 -7.24 -6.05 2.88
CA ASP A 321 -6.11 -5.50 3.62
C ASP A 321 -6.42 -4.10 4.19
N ILE A 322 -7.69 -3.70 4.16
CA ILE A 322 -8.17 -2.56 4.97
C ILE A 322 -8.18 -3.04 6.42
N ASP A 323 -7.69 -2.21 7.33
CA ASP A 323 -7.81 -2.35 8.79
C ASP A 323 -8.65 -1.14 9.22
N SER A 324 -9.96 -1.33 9.28
CA SER A 324 -10.93 -0.23 9.37
C SER A 324 -10.99 0.41 10.75
N ASP A 325 -10.54 -0.27 11.81
CA ASP A 325 -10.48 0.26 13.19
C ASP A 325 -9.07 0.55 13.72
N GLY A 326 -8.04 0.09 13.01
CA GLY A 326 -6.63 0.39 13.28
C GLY A 326 -6.00 -0.44 14.39
N ASP A 327 -6.59 -1.57 14.76
CA ASP A 327 -6.08 -2.47 15.80
C ASP A 327 -4.89 -3.33 15.31
N GLY A 328 -4.69 -3.38 14.00
CA GLY A 328 -3.62 -4.11 13.31
C GLY A 328 -4.00 -5.51 12.82
N LEU A 329 -5.29 -5.85 12.76
CA LEU A 329 -5.88 -6.90 11.92
C LEU A 329 -6.56 -6.27 10.70
N SER A 330 -6.51 -6.94 9.54
CA SER A 330 -7.31 -6.49 8.40
C SER A 330 -8.76 -6.95 8.53
N ASP A 331 -9.71 -6.22 7.94
CA ASP A 331 -11.13 -6.53 7.84
C ASP A 331 -11.38 -7.98 7.34
N ASN A 332 -10.48 -8.53 6.52
CA ASN A 332 -10.55 -9.94 6.10
C ASN A 332 -9.98 -10.91 7.13
N GLN A 333 -8.92 -10.55 7.85
CA GLN A 333 -8.44 -11.33 8.99
C GLN A 333 -9.54 -11.39 10.05
N GLU A 334 -10.18 -10.26 10.32
CA GLU A 334 -11.31 -10.15 11.24
C GLU A 334 -12.52 -10.92 10.77
N ALA A 335 -12.91 -10.78 9.50
CA ALA A 335 -13.97 -11.61 8.92
C ALA A 335 -13.65 -13.11 8.99
N SER A 336 -12.36 -13.48 8.90
CA SER A 336 -11.95 -14.88 9.01
C SER A 336 -12.15 -15.41 10.42
N ILE A 337 -11.74 -14.67 11.45
CA ILE A 337 -11.86 -15.07 12.87
C ILE A 337 -13.19 -14.66 13.50
N GLY A 338 -14.09 -14.05 12.72
CA GLY A 338 -15.39 -13.58 13.16
C GLY A 338 -15.33 -12.40 14.11
N THR A 339 -14.33 -11.52 14.06
CA THR A 339 -14.33 -10.25 14.81
C THR A 339 -14.98 -9.12 14.01
N ARG A 340 -15.07 -7.91 14.58
CA ARG A 340 -15.81 -6.77 14.03
C ARG A 340 -14.86 -5.73 13.46
N ALA A 341 -14.77 -5.68 12.13
CA ALA A 341 -13.94 -4.73 11.35
C ALA A 341 -13.95 -3.24 11.73
N LEU A 342 -14.93 -2.77 12.50
CA LEU A 342 -15.05 -1.36 12.90
C LEU A 342 -14.82 -1.16 14.40
N MET A 343 -14.36 -2.18 15.12
CA MET A 343 -14.24 -2.22 16.56
C MET A 343 -13.04 -3.05 17.00
N ALA A 344 -11.98 -2.34 17.38
CA ALA A 344 -10.72 -2.91 17.83
C ALA A 344 -10.85 -3.94 18.96
N ASP A 345 -11.91 -3.87 19.75
CA ASP A 345 -12.25 -4.82 20.83
C ASP A 345 -13.69 -5.30 20.56
N SER A 346 -13.80 -6.53 20.03
CA SER A 346 -15.05 -7.05 19.48
C SER A 346 -16.06 -7.48 20.54
N ASP A 347 -15.60 -7.90 21.71
CA ASP A 347 -16.43 -8.41 22.82
C ASP A 347 -16.53 -7.46 24.02
N LEU A 348 -15.77 -6.36 23.98
CA LEU A 348 -15.76 -5.24 24.93
C LEU A 348 -15.20 -5.61 26.31
N ASP A 349 -14.25 -6.52 26.38
CA ASP A 349 -13.60 -6.92 27.62
C ASP A 349 -12.39 -6.04 28.01
N GLY A 350 -11.91 -5.21 27.07
CA GLY A 350 -10.79 -4.29 27.23
C GLY A 350 -9.46 -4.77 26.65
N LEU A 351 -9.43 -5.87 25.91
CA LEU A 351 -8.33 -6.27 25.04
C LEU A 351 -8.70 -6.07 23.57
N ASP A 352 -7.76 -5.53 22.78
CA ASP A 352 -7.97 -5.43 21.34
C ASP A 352 -7.81 -6.81 20.68
N ASP A 353 -8.60 -7.11 19.64
CA ASP A 353 -8.67 -8.40 18.95
C ASP A 353 -7.28 -8.86 18.47
N ASN A 354 -6.46 -7.93 17.95
CA ASN A 354 -5.08 -8.21 17.56
C ASN A 354 -4.18 -8.65 18.74
N LEU A 355 -4.38 -8.12 19.94
CA LEU A 355 -3.61 -8.52 21.13
C LEU A 355 -3.92 -9.97 21.52
N GLU A 356 -5.19 -10.35 21.43
CA GLU A 356 -5.67 -11.68 21.77
C GLU A 356 -5.14 -12.74 20.81
N VAL A 357 -5.18 -12.47 19.49
CA VAL A 357 -4.63 -13.39 18.48
C VAL A 357 -3.10 -13.38 18.44
N LYS A 358 -2.44 -12.31 18.89
CA LYS A 358 -0.99 -12.32 19.14
C LYS A 358 -0.65 -13.19 20.33
N GLY A 359 -1.51 -13.21 21.35
CA GLY A 359 -1.37 -14.01 22.55
C GLY A 359 -0.16 -13.62 23.42
N PHE A 360 0.02 -14.32 24.54
CA PHE A 360 1.10 -14.09 25.49
C PHE A 360 1.87 -15.39 25.79
N THR A 361 3.02 -15.28 26.46
CA THR A 361 3.81 -16.45 26.89
C THR A 361 3.75 -16.56 28.40
N TYR A 362 3.25 -17.68 28.91
CA TYR A 362 3.19 -17.99 30.33
C TYR A 362 3.72 -19.40 30.58
N ALA A 363 4.54 -19.58 31.62
CA ALA A 363 5.18 -20.85 31.95
C ALA A 363 5.93 -21.54 30.78
N ASN A 364 6.60 -20.75 29.93
CA ASN A 364 7.28 -21.19 28.68
C ASN A 364 6.37 -21.79 27.60
N GLN A 365 5.06 -21.55 27.69
CA GLN A 365 4.08 -21.97 26.69
C GLN A 365 3.38 -20.74 26.13
N LYS A 366 3.04 -20.79 24.83
CA LYS A 366 2.28 -19.73 24.15
C LYS A 366 0.79 -19.96 24.39
N TRP A 367 0.10 -18.91 24.79
CA TRP A 367 -1.33 -18.86 25.02
C TRP A 367 -1.95 -17.82 24.10
N TYR A 368 -3.08 -18.16 23.52
CA TYR A 368 -3.93 -17.27 22.73
C TYR A 368 -5.27 -17.12 23.44
N LEU A 369 -5.93 -16.00 23.15
CA LEU A 369 -7.26 -15.68 23.64
C LEU A 369 -8.24 -15.68 22.47
N ASN A 370 -9.52 -15.78 22.78
CA ASN A 370 -10.62 -15.78 21.84
C ASN A 370 -11.17 -14.34 21.74
N PRO A 371 -10.94 -13.64 20.62
CA PRO A 371 -11.34 -12.24 20.45
C PRO A 371 -12.85 -12.01 20.32
N ASN A 372 -13.66 -13.00 20.66
CA ASN A 372 -15.12 -12.91 20.68
C ASN A 372 -15.70 -13.35 22.03
N ALA A 373 -14.87 -13.59 23.05
CA ALA A 373 -15.29 -14.00 24.38
C ALA A 373 -14.33 -13.50 25.47
N GLY A 374 -14.78 -12.53 26.27
CA GLY A 374 -13.97 -11.96 27.36
C GLY A 374 -13.66 -12.88 28.55
N ASP A 375 -13.88 -14.18 28.40
CA ASP A 375 -13.40 -15.27 29.26
C ASP A 375 -13.22 -16.51 28.36
N SER A 376 -12.04 -16.61 27.75
CA SER A 376 -11.67 -17.61 26.75
C SER A 376 -11.76 -19.05 27.26
N ASN A 377 -11.49 -19.25 28.55
CA ASN A 377 -11.37 -20.57 29.16
C ASN A 377 -12.58 -20.94 30.06
N ASN A 378 -13.51 -20.00 30.26
CA ASN A 378 -14.72 -20.12 31.09
C ASN A 378 -14.45 -20.50 32.55
N ASP A 379 -13.32 -20.07 33.12
CA ASP A 379 -12.99 -20.32 34.51
C ASP A 379 -13.52 -19.23 35.48
N GLY A 380 -14.07 -18.14 34.93
CA GLY A 380 -14.63 -17.01 35.65
C GLY A 380 -13.66 -15.85 35.88
N LEU A 381 -12.44 -15.92 35.35
CA LEU A 381 -11.50 -14.80 35.25
C LEU A 381 -11.47 -14.30 33.81
N GLY A 382 -11.77 -13.01 33.61
CA GLY A 382 -11.78 -12.46 32.26
C GLY A 382 -10.39 -12.27 31.68
N ASP A 383 -10.30 -12.31 30.36
CA ASP A 383 -9.05 -12.39 29.61
C ASP A 383 -8.15 -11.16 29.83
N ALA A 384 -8.74 -9.96 29.88
CA ALA A 384 -8.01 -8.74 30.24
C ALA A 384 -7.25 -8.83 31.57
N LEU A 385 -7.81 -9.55 32.55
CA LEU A 385 -7.18 -9.76 33.86
C LEU A 385 -6.06 -10.81 33.77
N GLU A 386 -6.29 -11.90 33.04
CA GLU A 386 -5.28 -12.94 32.79
C GLU A 386 -4.07 -12.40 32.03
N TRP A 387 -4.31 -11.56 31.01
CA TRP A 387 -3.29 -10.84 30.26
C TRP A 387 -2.45 -9.92 31.15
N GLY A 388 -3.12 -9.21 32.07
CA GLY A 388 -2.49 -8.36 33.07
C GLY A 388 -1.58 -9.14 34.03
N PHE A 389 -1.98 -10.33 34.46
CA PHE A 389 -1.16 -11.19 35.32
C PHE A 389 0.03 -11.80 34.59
N ALA A 390 -0.14 -12.23 33.34
CA ALA A 390 0.96 -12.81 32.57
C ALA A 390 2.10 -11.81 32.28
N ASN A 391 1.77 -10.53 32.12
CA ASN A 391 2.74 -9.49 31.73
C ASN A 391 3.34 -8.70 32.91
N ASN A 392 2.76 -8.76 34.11
CA ASN A 392 3.24 -8.02 35.28
C ASN A 392 4.04 -8.86 36.29
N GLY A 393 4.22 -10.17 36.03
CA GLY A 393 4.88 -11.09 36.97
C GLY A 393 4.07 -11.32 38.23
#